data_AF-A0A3D1PCG2-F1
#
_entry.id   AF-A0A3D1PCG2-F1
#
_cell.length_a   1.000
_cell.length_b   1.000
_cell.length_c   1.000
_cell.angle_alpha   90.00
_cell.angle_beta   90.00
_cell.angle_gamma   90.00
#
_symmetry.space_group_name_H-M   'P 1'
#
loop_
_entity.id
_entity.type
_entity.pdbx_description
1 polymer ?
#
loop_
_entity_poly.entity_id
_entity_poly.type
_entity_poly.pdbx_seq_one_letter_code
_entity_poly.pdbx_strand_id
1 'polypeptide(L)'
;MSSSEIPSTLLALSQNLADVVEKAGRAVVAVNARHRIPSSGVHWRSGVIVTADHTVRRDEEITVTLPDNHKVPAKLVGRDSSTDLAVLKLQDFDLAT
;
A
#
# COMPACT_ATOMS: atom_id res chain seq x y z
N MET A 1 -5.84 29.36 -34.78
CA MET A 1 -6.26 28.50 -33.66
C MET A 1 -6.21 27.05 -34.11
N SER A 2 -5.61 26.20 -33.27
CA SER A 2 -5.83 24.75 -33.16
C SER A 2 -5.28 23.85 -34.27
N SER A 3 -4.29 22.99 -33.94
CA SER A 3 -4.34 21.53 -34.21
C SER A 3 -3.04 20.73 -33.89
N SER A 4 -1.90 21.36 -33.55
CA SER A 4 -0.62 20.62 -33.38
C SER A 4 -0.18 20.32 -31.94
N GLU A 5 -0.94 20.70 -30.91
CA GLU A 5 -0.50 20.66 -29.49
C GLU A 5 -1.08 19.49 -28.66
N ILE A 6 -2.02 18.74 -29.23
CA ILE A 6 -2.73 17.64 -28.57
C ILE A 6 -1.84 16.38 -28.38
N PRO A 7 -0.97 15.99 -29.34
CA PRO A 7 -0.07 14.84 -29.14
C PRO A 7 0.92 15.03 -28.00
N SER A 8 1.43 16.25 -27.79
CA SER A 8 2.44 16.55 -26.77
C SER A 8 1.85 16.70 -25.37
N THR A 9 0.66 17.28 -25.23
CA THR A 9 0.02 17.48 -23.92
C THR A 9 -0.45 16.14 -23.32
N LEU A 10 -1.07 15.28 -24.12
CA LEU A 10 -1.50 13.95 -23.65
C LEU A 10 -0.30 13.05 -23.35
N LEU A 11 0.76 13.14 -24.14
CA LEU A 11 2.02 12.44 -23.85
C LEU A 11 2.65 12.92 -22.53
N ALA A 12 2.72 14.24 -22.33
CA ALA A 12 3.24 14.82 -21.08
C ALA A 12 2.40 14.41 -19.86
N LEU A 13 1.07 14.41 -19.97
CA LEU A 13 0.18 13.91 -18.92
C LEU A 13 0.45 12.42 -18.64
N SER A 14 0.58 11.60 -19.69
CA SER A 14 0.87 10.17 -19.53
C SER A 14 2.19 9.94 -18.81
N GLN A 15 3.23 10.71 -19.14
CA GLN A 15 4.52 10.60 -18.47
C GLN A 15 4.42 11.01 -17.00
N ASN A 16 3.75 12.12 -16.71
CA ASN A 16 3.54 12.59 -15.34
C ASN A 16 2.77 11.56 -14.49
N LEU A 17 1.75 10.90 -15.07
CA LEU A 17 1.03 9.83 -14.39
C LEU A 17 1.92 8.63 -14.12
N ALA A 18 2.76 8.22 -15.09
CA ALA A 18 3.71 7.13 -14.91
C ALA A 18 4.70 7.43 -13.76
N ASP A 19 5.25 8.64 -13.71
CA ASP A 19 6.20 9.05 -12.67
C ASP A 19 5.54 9.06 -11.27
N VAL A 20 4.30 9.54 -11.17
CA VAL A 20 3.53 9.51 -9.91
C VAL A 20 3.24 8.08 -9.47
N VAL A 21 2.85 7.20 -10.40
CA VAL A 21 2.60 5.79 -10.12
C VAL A 21 3.87 5.08 -9.68
N GLU A 22 5.02 5.34 -10.33
CA GLU A 22 6.30 4.76 -9.95
C GLU A 22 6.67 5.15 -8.51
N LYS A 23 6.47 6.43 -8.14
CA LYS A 23 6.75 6.91 -6.79
C LYS A 23 5.77 6.36 -5.76
N ALA A 24 4.47 6.38 -6.06
CA ALA A 24 3.42 5.96 -5.13
C ALA A 24 3.38 4.44 -4.93
N GLY A 25 3.66 3.66 -5.98
CA GLY A 25 3.65 2.19 -5.95
C GLY A 25 4.62 1.60 -4.93
N ARG A 26 5.72 2.29 -4.61
CA ARG A 26 6.69 1.89 -3.58
C ARG A 26 6.10 1.86 -2.17
N ALA A 27 5.03 2.60 -1.91
CA ALA A 27 4.34 2.61 -0.63
C ALA A 27 3.15 1.64 -0.58
N VAL A 28 2.74 1.06 -1.71
CA VAL A 28 1.59 0.14 -1.76
C VAL A 28 2.06 -1.28 -1.47
N VAL A 29 1.36 -1.94 -0.55
CA VAL A 29 1.67 -3.32 -0.13
C VAL A 29 0.45 -4.22 -0.27
N ALA A 30 0.66 -5.52 -0.39
CA ALA A 30 -0.43 -6.50 -0.28
C ALA A 30 -0.59 -6.96 1.17
N VAL A 31 -1.80 -6.87 1.71
CA VAL A 31 -2.13 -7.29 3.08
C VAL A 31 -2.83 -8.65 3.03
N ASN A 32 -2.18 -9.66 3.59
CA ASN A 32 -2.68 -11.03 3.66
C ASN A 32 -3.31 -11.26 5.04
N ALA A 33 -4.53 -10.75 5.24
CA ALA A 33 -5.30 -10.89 6.48
C ALA A 33 -6.67 -11.57 6.26
N ARG A 34 -6.82 -12.34 5.17
CA ARG A 34 -8.03 -13.12 4.86
C ARG A 34 -7.72 -14.33 3.96
N HIS A 35 -8.63 -15.29 3.89
CA HIS A 35 -8.36 -16.65 3.39
C HIS A 35 -8.09 -16.79 1.88
N ARG A 36 -8.46 -15.82 1.03
CA ARG A 36 -8.38 -15.99 -0.45
C ARG A 36 -7.66 -14.88 -1.19
N ILE A 37 -8.21 -13.68 -1.13
CA ILE A 37 -7.71 -12.56 -1.93
C ILE A 37 -6.99 -11.62 -0.97
N PRO A 38 -5.73 -11.24 -1.17
CA PRO A 38 -5.12 -10.18 -0.36
C PRO A 38 -5.89 -8.86 -0.52
N SER A 39 -5.81 -7.97 0.46
CA SER A 39 -6.21 -6.56 0.28
C SER A 39 -4.96 -5.71 0.03
N SER A 40 -5.16 -4.40 -0.12
CA SER A 40 -4.06 -3.45 -0.23
C SER A 40 -3.87 -2.70 1.09
N GLY A 41 -2.65 -2.22 1.31
CA GLY A 41 -2.31 -1.30 2.38
C GLY A 41 -1.30 -0.27 1.91
N VAL A 42 -1.08 0.74 2.75
CA VAL A 42 -0.08 1.78 2.53
C VAL A 42 0.97 1.69 3.63
N HIS A 43 2.24 1.64 3.23
CA HIS A 43 3.38 1.86 4.12
C HIS A 43 3.40 3.34 4.53
N TRP A 44 2.87 3.61 5.71
CA TRP A 44 2.63 4.97 6.19
C TRP A 44 3.91 5.60 6.79
N ARG A 45 4.62 4.79 7.57
CA ARG A 45 5.89 5.11 8.24
C ARG A 45 6.66 3.82 8.43
N SER A 46 7.92 3.92 8.85
CA SER A 46 8.75 2.75 9.11
C SER A 46 8.04 1.64 9.93
N GLY A 47 7.96 0.46 9.32
CA GLY A 47 7.28 -0.71 9.86
C GLY A 47 5.78 -0.57 10.11
N VAL A 48 5.11 0.51 9.69
CA VAL A 48 3.67 0.76 9.93
C VAL A 48 2.91 0.71 8.61
N ILE A 49 1.92 -0.18 8.53
CA ILE A 49 0.99 -0.29 7.41
C ILE A 49 -0.39 0.18 7.87
N VAL A 50 -1.05 0.99 7.05
CA VAL A 50 -2.46 1.36 7.20
C VAL A 50 -3.27 0.64 6.12
N THR A 51 -4.40 0.04 6.51
CA THR A 51 -5.30 -0.68 5.59
C THR A 51 -6.76 -0.49 6.03
N ALA A 52 -7.68 -0.99 5.21
CA ALA A 52 -9.10 -0.96 5.53
C ALA A 52 -9.45 -2.07 6.55
N ASP A 53 -10.11 -1.69 7.65
CA ASP A 53 -10.44 -2.58 8.78
C ASP A 53 -11.26 -3.79 8.33
N HIS A 54 -12.30 -3.57 7.51
CA HIS A 54 -13.18 -4.63 7.02
C HIS A 54 -12.46 -5.72 6.20
N THR A 55 -11.23 -5.45 5.75
CA THR A 55 -10.40 -6.41 5.01
C THR A 55 -9.56 -7.31 5.91
N VAL A 56 -9.34 -6.92 7.16
CA VAL A 56 -8.56 -7.65 8.17
C VAL A 56 -9.50 -8.60 8.92
N ARG A 57 -9.65 -9.83 8.41
CA ARG A 57 -10.60 -10.84 8.93
C ARG A 57 -9.99 -11.87 9.86
N ARG A 58 -8.68 -11.78 10.13
CA ARG A 58 -7.97 -12.58 11.12
C ARG A 58 -7.00 -11.68 11.87
N ASP A 59 -6.79 -12.00 13.13
CA ASP A 59 -5.91 -11.24 14.02
C ASP A 59 -4.53 -11.93 14.16
N GLU A 60 -4.44 -13.18 13.68
CA GLU A 60 -3.25 -14.02 13.70
C GLU A 60 -2.75 -14.31 12.27
N GLU A 61 -1.48 -14.67 12.14
CA GLU A 61 -0.84 -15.04 10.87
C GLU A 61 -1.01 -13.99 9.75
N ILE A 62 -1.08 -12.71 10.13
CA ILE A 62 -1.10 -11.61 9.18
C ILE A 62 0.28 -11.49 8.55
N THR A 63 0.34 -11.45 7.23
CA THR A 63 1.57 -11.18 6.49
C THR A 63 1.36 -10.04 5.52
N VAL A 64 2.39 -9.24 5.29
CA VAL A 64 2.39 -8.14 4.32
C VAL A 64 3.40 -8.48 3.24
N THR A 65 2.97 -8.45 1.98
CA THR A 65 3.89 -8.56 0.83
C THR A 65 4.35 -7.16 0.46
N LEU A 66 5.66 -6.93 0.56
CA LEU A 66 6.34 -5.69 0.19
C LEU A 66 6.50 -5.58 -1.35
N PRO A 67 6.83 -4.40 -1.90
CA PRO A 67 7.01 -4.21 -3.34
C PRO A 67 8.11 -5.07 -3.98
N ASP A 68 9.06 -5.58 -3.18
CA ASP A 68 10.12 -6.51 -3.58
C ASP A 68 9.67 -7.99 -3.57
N ASN A 69 8.37 -8.25 -3.36
CA ASN A 69 7.75 -9.55 -3.17
C ASN A 69 8.11 -10.30 -1.87
N HIS A 70 8.86 -9.69 -0.95
CA HIS A 70 9.11 -10.29 0.36
C HIS A 70 7.84 -10.27 1.23
N LYS A 71 7.54 -11.40 1.86
CA LYS A 71 6.45 -11.52 2.83
C LYS A 71 7.00 -11.34 4.23
N VAL A 72 6.51 -10.32 4.92
CA VAL A 72 6.92 -9.99 6.28
C VAL A 72 5.74 -10.26 7.23
N PRO A 73 5.96 -10.96 8.36
CA PRO A 73 4.93 -11.11 9.37
C PRO A 73 4.51 -9.74 9.92
N ALA A 74 3.24 -9.58 10.25
CA ALA A 74 2.72 -8.34 10.84
C ALA A 74 1.81 -8.65 12.02
N LYS A 75 1.65 -7.67 12.91
CA LYS A 75 0.66 -7.71 14.00
C LYS A 75 -0.33 -6.59 13.82
N LEU A 76 -1.60 -6.89 14.07
CA LEU A 76 -2.61 -5.86 14.24
C LEU A 76 -2.32 -5.10 15.54
N VAL A 77 -2.14 -3.78 15.45
CA VAL A 77 -1.85 -2.94 16.62
C VAL A 77 -3.03 -2.05 17.01
N GLY A 78 -3.99 -1.84 16.12
CA GLY A 78 -5.18 -1.06 16.41
C GLY A 78 -6.19 -1.08 15.27
N ARG A 79 -7.45 -0.84 15.63
CA ARG A 79 -8.58 -0.69 14.71
C ARG A 79 -9.37 0.55 15.10
N ASP A 80 -9.87 1.23 14.07
CA ASP A 80 -10.93 2.23 14.17
C ASP A 80 -12.02 1.87 13.15
N SER A 81 -12.97 1.07 13.60
CA SER A 81 -14.10 0.63 12.76
C SER A 81 -15.05 1.78 12.42
N SER A 82 -14.99 2.93 13.10
CA SER A 82 -15.82 4.10 12.75
C SER A 82 -15.37 4.76 11.44
N THR A 83 -14.09 4.65 11.12
CA THR A 83 -13.48 5.16 9.87
C THR A 83 -13.01 4.05 8.93
N ASP A 84 -13.28 2.78 9.27
CA ASP A 84 -12.82 1.60 8.53
C ASP A 84 -11.29 1.54 8.37
N LEU A 85 -10.53 1.87 9.44
CA LEU A 85 -9.07 1.86 9.44
C LEU A 85 -8.51 0.79 10.38
N ALA A 86 -7.47 0.09 9.92
CA ALA A 86 -6.66 -0.79 10.74
C ALA A 86 -5.17 -0.46 10.56
N VAL A 87 -4.42 -0.58 11.65
CA VAL A 87 -2.97 -0.36 11.67
C VAL A 87 -2.28 -1.69 11.94
N LEU A 88 -1.34 -2.05 11.07
CA LEU A 88 -0.48 -3.21 11.22
C LEU A 88 0.97 -2.75 11.46
N LYS A 89 1.67 -3.46 12.34
CA LYS A 89 3.12 -3.29 12.54
C LYS A 89 3.84 -4.49 11.94
N LEU A 90 4.79 -4.25 11.04
CA LEU A 90 5.69 -5.28 10.51
C LEU A 90 6.59 -5.79 11.65
N GLN A 91 6.68 -7.11 11.78
CA GLN A 91 7.61 -7.78 12.69
C GLN A 91 9.01 -7.74 12.07
N ASP A 92 10.03 -7.64 12.90
CA ASP A 92 11.45 -7.60 12.50
C ASP A 92 11.82 -6.44 11.55
N PHE A 93 10.96 -5.43 11.42
CA PHE A 93 11.29 -4.15 10.82
C PHE A 93 12.03 -3.30 11.85
N ASP A 94 13.23 -3.75 12.21
CA ASP A 94 14.14 -2.96 13.03
C ASP A 94 14.63 -1.76 12.21
N LEU A 95 14.45 -0.59 12.80
CA LEU A 95 14.90 0.67 12.26
C LEU A 95 16.41 0.76 12.48
N ALA A 96 17.19 0.14 11.60
CA ALA A 96 18.49 0.70 11.31
C ALA A 96 18.26 2.15 10.87
N THR A 97 18.87 3.06 11.63
CA THR A 97 18.88 4.52 11.47
C THR A 97 19.14 4.96 10.04
#